data_AF-A0A3M6XDL2-F1
#
_entry.id   AF-A0A3M6XDL2-F1
#
_cell.length_a   1.000
_cell.length_b   1.000
_cell.length_c   1.000
_cell.angle_alpha   90.00
_cell.angle_beta   90.00
_cell.angle_gamma   90.00
#
_symmetry.space_group_name_H-M   'P 1'
#
loop_
_entity.id
_entity.type
_entity.pdbx_description
1 polymer ?
#
loop_
_entity_poly.entity_id
_entity_poly.type
_entity_poly.pdbx_seq_one_letter_code
_entity_poly.pdbx_strand_id
1 'polypeptide(L)'
;MHKSGKEEGYSALAIETSCDDTSVALVEVRDGSPTLQNGTATNDAPHLSVLFHEKVTANNDEYTGIHPLVALDSHRANLAPLVQRALKRLSPYDSSDTQPSKSGLPLKFVAVTRGPGMRSNLAVGLDTAKGIAVALDKPLIGVHHMQAHALTPRLLTAMANKAQESSQLEPAFPFLTVLVSGGHTMLLNSTSLTEHRTLAETQDIAIGDFLDKATRAILPPERLRPPFGKALEEFAFCSQIRKVDETMTENIDIEKGSEYPLTSRILLYLESSSTFTGDTVVVSGGVASNSFLRHVLRSTLDARGYQHIKLCFPPIELCTDNALMIAWAAIEMHRAGYTSSLDIGPIRKWSMDRKAADGGILGPAGWIKSNDNGEKN
;
A
#
# COMPACT_ATOMS: atom_id res chain seq x y z
N MET A 1 -23.88 6.83 -36.60
CA MET A 1 -23.98 5.83 -35.53
C MET A 1 -22.59 5.61 -34.95
N HIS A 2 -22.30 6.25 -33.81
CA HIS A 2 -21.02 6.14 -33.11
C HIS A 2 -20.82 4.69 -32.64
N LYS A 3 -19.75 4.05 -33.14
CA LYS A 3 -19.13 2.93 -32.43
C LYS A 3 -18.45 3.54 -31.20
N SER A 4 -19.01 3.39 -30.01
CA SER A 4 -18.25 3.64 -28.78
C SER A 4 -17.15 2.57 -28.72
N GLY A 5 -15.93 2.94 -29.10
CA GLY A 5 -14.77 2.07 -28.92
C GLY A 5 -14.64 1.78 -27.42
N LYS A 6 -14.81 0.53 -27.02
CA LYS A 6 -14.44 0.08 -25.67
C LYS A 6 -12.95 0.37 -25.52
N GLU A 7 -12.56 1.21 -24.56
CA GLU A 7 -11.13 1.39 -24.24
C GLU A 7 -10.59 0.01 -23.80
N GLU A 8 -9.69 -0.57 -24.59
CA GLU A 8 -9.08 -1.90 -24.36
C GLU A 8 -8.03 -1.91 -23.22
N GLY A 9 -7.92 -0.80 -22.48
CA GLY A 9 -7.02 -0.60 -21.36
C GLY A 9 -6.48 0.83 -21.27
N TYR A 10 -5.76 1.14 -20.21
CA TYR A 10 -5.13 2.44 -19.98
C TYR A 10 -3.86 2.33 -19.13
N SER A 11 -3.05 3.40 -19.10
CA SER A 11 -1.91 3.52 -18.18
C SER A 11 -2.22 4.45 -17.01
N ALA A 12 -1.56 4.21 -15.88
CA ALA A 12 -1.59 5.09 -14.70
C ALA A 12 -0.16 5.37 -14.21
N LEU A 13 0.13 6.64 -13.94
CA LEU A 13 1.37 7.08 -13.29
C LEU A 13 1.09 7.27 -11.80
N ALA A 14 1.96 6.77 -10.93
CA ALA A 14 1.81 6.92 -9.49
C ALA A 14 3.10 7.41 -8.84
N ILE A 15 2.94 8.24 -7.80
CA ILE A 15 4.03 8.84 -7.02
C ILE A 15 3.83 8.56 -5.54
N GLU A 16 4.88 8.07 -4.88
CA GLU A 16 4.93 7.97 -3.42
C GLU A 16 6.11 8.78 -2.83
N THR A 17 5.79 9.65 -1.87
CA THR A 17 6.68 10.59 -1.16
C THR A 17 6.21 10.87 0.28
N SER A 18 5.47 9.95 0.89
CA SER A 18 4.89 10.14 2.24
C SER A 18 5.92 10.09 3.38
N CYS A 19 6.96 9.27 3.22
CA CYS A 19 7.96 8.96 4.23
C CYS A 19 9.39 9.32 3.76
N ASP A 20 10.29 8.34 3.63
CA ASP A 20 11.70 8.50 3.19
C ASP A 20 12.01 7.82 1.85
N ASP A 21 11.09 7.01 1.36
CA ASP A 21 11.13 6.40 0.04
C ASP A 21 10.55 7.34 -1.02
N THR A 22 11.37 7.71 -2.02
CA THR A 22 10.90 8.35 -3.25
C THR A 22 10.61 7.27 -4.27
N SER A 23 9.33 7.01 -4.58
CA SER A 23 8.97 5.97 -5.53
C SER A 23 8.07 6.49 -6.65
N VAL A 24 8.29 5.97 -7.85
CA VAL A 24 7.46 6.24 -9.04
C VAL A 24 7.15 4.93 -9.74
N ALA A 25 5.89 4.77 -10.14
CA ALA A 25 5.44 3.62 -10.91
C ALA A 25 4.63 4.07 -12.12
N LEU A 26 4.82 3.38 -13.24
CA LEU A 26 3.96 3.46 -14.42
C LEU A 26 3.43 2.06 -14.72
N VAL A 27 2.12 1.92 -14.74
CA VAL A 27 1.44 0.64 -14.94
C VAL A 27 0.48 0.72 -16.11
N GLU A 28 0.25 -0.42 -16.76
CA GLU A 28 -0.80 -0.63 -17.75
C GLU A 28 -1.86 -1.56 -17.17
N VAL A 29 -3.12 -1.14 -17.29
CA VAL A 29 -4.30 -1.87 -16.86
C VAL A 29 -5.11 -2.25 -18.09
N ARG A 30 -5.44 -3.53 -18.23
CA ARG A 30 -6.39 -4.03 -19.22
C ARG A 30 -7.59 -4.59 -18.50
N ASP A 31 -8.79 -4.20 -18.94
CA ASP A 31 -10.02 -4.71 -18.34
C ASP A 31 -10.15 -6.22 -18.59
N GLY A 32 -10.67 -6.93 -17.60
CA GLY A 32 -11.01 -8.33 -17.74
C GLY A 32 -12.13 -8.53 -18.75
N SER A 33 -12.19 -9.73 -19.33
CA SER A 33 -13.27 -10.06 -20.27
C SER A 33 -14.62 -10.01 -19.54
N PRO A 34 -15.69 -9.51 -20.19
CA PRO A 34 -17.02 -9.61 -19.63
C PRO A 34 -17.43 -11.09 -19.58
N THR A 35 -17.67 -11.60 -18.37
CA THR A 35 -18.18 -12.94 -18.13
C THR A 35 -19.64 -12.88 -17.67
N LEU A 36 -20.45 -13.81 -18.14
CA LEU A 36 -21.81 -14.01 -17.64
C LEU A 36 -21.74 -15.03 -16.51
N GLN A 37 -21.80 -14.58 -15.25
CA GLN A 37 -22.04 -15.45 -14.11
C GLN A 37 -23.48 -15.28 -13.65
N ASN A 38 -24.25 -16.38 -13.61
CA ASN A 38 -25.64 -16.42 -13.12
C ASN A 38 -26.58 -15.34 -13.72
N GLY A 39 -26.42 -15.00 -15.00
CA GLY A 39 -27.26 -14.00 -15.67
C GLY A 39 -26.94 -12.54 -15.35
N THR A 40 -25.95 -12.28 -14.50
CA THR A 40 -25.37 -10.95 -14.27
C THR A 40 -24.05 -10.81 -15.04
N ALA A 41 -23.88 -9.71 -15.78
CA ALA A 41 -22.60 -9.39 -16.41
C ALA A 41 -21.62 -8.96 -15.32
N THR A 42 -20.61 -9.79 -15.07
CA THR A 42 -19.48 -9.45 -14.20
C THR A 42 -18.25 -9.32 -15.08
N ASN A 43 -17.44 -8.28 -14.88
CA ASN A 43 -16.15 -8.23 -15.55
C ASN A 43 -15.16 -9.05 -14.74
N ASP A 44 -14.33 -9.86 -15.42
CA ASP A 44 -13.19 -10.49 -14.78
C ASP A 44 -12.27 -9.42 -14.14
N ALA A 45 -11.46 -9.83 -13.16
CA ALA A 45 -10.50 -8.92 -12.56
C ALA A 45 -9.61 -8.27 -13.64
N PRO A 46 -9.28 -6.96 -13.49
CA PRO A 46 -8.37 -6.32 -14.42
C PRO A 46 -6.97 -6.95 -14.32
N HIS A 47 -6.29 -6.99 -15.45
CA HIS A 47 -4.88 -7.37 -15.52
C HIS A 47 -4.00 -6.12 -15.40
N LEU A 48 -3.02 -6.16 -14.51
CA LEU A 48 -2.03 -5.09 -14.33
C LEU A 48 -0.64 -5.55 -14.76
N SER A 49 -0.01 -4.76 -15.61
CA SER A 49 1.38 -4.93 -16.02
C SER A 49 2.21 -3.70 -15.64
N VAL A 50 3.44 -3.93 -15.17
CA VAL A 50 4.33 -2.87 -14.69
C VAL A 50 5.27 -2.45 -15.83
N LEU A 51 5.13 -1.21 -16.31
CA LEU A 51 6.03 -0.64 -17.33
C LEU A 51 7.28 0.00 -16.72
N PHE A 52 7.13 0.55 -15.52
CA PHE A 52 8.19 1.19 -14.74
C PHE A 52 7.88 1.08 -13.26
N HIS A 53 8.88 0.74 -12.45
CA HIS A 53 8.82 0.88 -11.01
C HIS A 53 10.24 1.07 -10.49
N GLU A 54 10.52 2.23 -9.91
CA GLU A 54 11.80 2.52 -9.26
C GLU A 54 11.55 3.22 -7.92
N LYS A 55 12.48 3.02 -7.00
CA LYS A 55 12.44 3.56 -5.64
C LYS A 55 13.83 3.97 -5.21
N VAL A 56 13.92 5.11 -4.52
CA VAL A 56 15.15 5.62 -3.89
C VAL A 56 14.84 5.95 -2.42
N THR A 57 15.46 5.20 -1.52
CA THR A 57 15.38 5.42 -0.07
C THR A 57 16.38 6.49 0.34
N ALA A 58 15.94 7.47 1.14
CA ALA A 58 16.83 8.49 1.67
C ALA A 58 17.88 7.89 2.60
N ASN A 59 19.13 8.33 2.51
CA ASN A 59 20.19 7.88 3.41
C ASN A 59 20.05 8.57 4.78
N ASN A 60 19.53 7.83 5.75
CA ASN A 60 19.32 8.30 7.12
C ASN A 60 20.36 7.75 8.13
N ASP A 61 21.50 7.23 7.66
CA ASP A 61 22.48 6.51 8.49
C ASP A 61 22.95 7.34 9.70
N GLU A 62 23.18 8.65 9.51
CA GLU A 62 23.62 9.57 10.56
C GLU A 62 22.58 9.79 11.68
N TYR A 63 21.30 9.58 11.38
CA TYR A 63 20.18 9.89 12.29
C TYR A 63 19.61 8.65 12.97
N THR A 64 20.10 7.45 12.63
CA THR A 64 19.67 6.16 13.20
C THR A 64 18.15 5.92 13.12
N GLY A 65 17.49 6.54 12.15
CA GLY A 65 16.04 6.55 11.96
C GLY A 65 15.64 7.63 10.95
N ILE A 66 14.38 7.63 10.52
CA ILE A 66 13.91 8.52 9.45
C ILE A 66 13.99 9.99 9.89
N HIS A 67 14.82 10.77 9.19
CA HIS A 67 14.99 12.19 9.45
C HIS A 67 14.21 13.02 8.42
N PRO A 68 13.21 13.84 8.83
CA PRO A 68 12.30 14.50 7.90
C PRO A 68 12.97 15.38 6.84
N LEU A 69 14.04 16.11 7.21
CA LEU A 69 14.73 17.00 6.26
C LEU A 69 15.56 16.23 5.23
N VAL A 70 16.17 15.12 5.65
CA VAL A 70 16.95 14.26 4.75
C VAL A 70 16.02 13.57 3.75
N ALA A 71 14.87 13.09 4.22
CA ALA A 71 13.82 12.56 3.37
C ALA A 71 13.29 13.62 2.37
N LEU A 72 13.02 14.85 2.84
CA LEU A 72 12.59 15.95 2.00
C LEU A 72 13.60 16.28 0.88
N ASP A 73 14.88 16.40 1.22
CA ASP A 73 15.93 16.71 0.25
C ASP A 73 16.12 15.55 -0.75
N SER A 74 16.00 14.31 -0.28
CA SER A 74 15.99 13.13 -1.15
C SER A 74 14.82 13.17 -2.15
N HIS A 75 13.59 13.45 -1.71
CA HIS A 75 12.43 13.56 -2.61
C HIS A 75 12.64 14.65 -3.67
N ARG A 76 13.14 15.82 -3.27
CA ARG A 76 13.42 16.94 -4.19
C ARG A 76 14.47 16.57 -5.25
N ALA A 77 15.53 15.88 -4.84
CA ALA A 77 16.61 15.49 -5.74
C ALA A 77 16.21 14.36 -6.70
N ASN A 78 15.40 13.40 -6.25
CA ASN A 78 15.19 12.14 -6.97
C ASN A 78 13.86 12.05 -7.73
N LEU A 79 12.81 12.76 -7.30
CA LEU A 79 11.47 12.58 -7.87
C LEU A 79 11.41 12.96 -9.36
N ALA A 80 11.92 14.12 -9.74
CA ALA A 80 11.86 14.57 -11.13
C ALA A 80 12.63 13.65 -12.10
N PRO A 81 13.88 13.20 -11.79
CA PRO A 81 14.56 12.18 -12.58
C PRO A 81 13.78 10.85 -12.72
N LEU A 82 13.16 10.39 -11.63
CA LEU A 82 12.34 9.16 -11.64
C LEU A 82 11.11 9.31 -12.55
N VAL A 83 10.38 10.42 -12.40
CA VAL A 83 9.24 10.75 -13.27
C VAL A 83 9.68 10.83 -14.74
N GLN A 84 10.80 11.49 -15.04
CA GLN A 84 11.30 11.59 -16.40
C GLN A 84 11.60 10.21 -17.00
N ARG A 85 12.21 9.30 -16.23
CA ARG A 85 12.46 7.91 -16.69
C ARG A 85 11.16 7.12 -16.87
N ALA A 86 10.18 7.32 -16.00
CA ALA A 86 8.85 6.70 -16.11
C ALA A 86 8.13 7.17 -17.37
N LEU A 87 8.05 8.49 -17.61
CA LEU A 87 7.38 9.07 -18.77
C LEU A 87 8.04 8.68 -20.11
N LYS A 88 9.35 8.40 -20.13
CA LYS A 88 10.02 7.83 -21.32
C LYS A 88 9.52 6.43 -21.69
N ARG A 89 8.83 5.72 -20.77
CA ARG A 89 8.21 4.41 -21.03
C ARG A 89 6.80 4.54 -21.59
N LEU A 90 6.15 5.70 -21.46
CA LEU A 90 4.91 5.96 -22.20
C LEU A 90 5.24 6.06 -23.68
N SER A 91 4.39 5.47 -24.54
CA SER A 91 4.56 5.63 -25.98
C SER A 91 4.62 7.11 -26.35
N PRO A 92 5.49 7.52 -27.29
CA PRO A 92 5.55 8.90 -27.72
C PRO A 92 4.18 9.32 -28.25
N TYR A 93 3.64 10.41 -27.71
CA TYR A 93 2.61 11.18 -28.39
C TYR A 93 3.30 11.84 -29.59
N ASP A 94 3.39 11.13 -30.71
CA ASP A 94 4.02 11.66 -31.91
C ASP A 94 3.08 12.69 -32.54
N SER A 95 3.41 13.96 -32.35
CA SER A 95 2.69 15.09 -32.94
C SER A 95 3.03 15.32 -34.41
N SER A 96 3.80 14.42 -35.07
CA SER A 96 4.35 14.73 -36.40
C SER A 96 4.52 13.60 -37.41
N ASP A 97 4.30 12.31 -37.11
CA ASP A 97 4.61 11.26 -38.10
C ASP A 97 3.46 10.31 -38.47
N THR A 98 3.32 10.11 -39.78
CA THR A 98 2.29 9.35 -40.50
C THR A 98 2.45 7.83 -40.44
N GLN A 99 3.15 7.29 -39.43
CA GLN A 99 3.24 5.86 -39.16
C GLN A 99 3.30 5.59 -37.64
N PRO A 100 2.21 5.15 -37.00
CA PRO A 100 2.21 4.88 -35.57
C PRO A 100 2.96 3.57 -35.30
N SER A 101 4.20 3.65 -34.84
CA SER A 101 4.88 2.49 -34.25
C SER A 101 5.35 2.79 -32.83
N LYS A 102 4.53 2.40 -31.85
CA LYS A 102 4.90 1.70 -30.60
C LYS A 102 3.67 1.54 -29.69
N SER A 103 3.34 0.29 -29.40
CA SER A 103 2.18 -0.22 -28.68
C SER A 103 2.19 0.13 -27.18
N GLY A 104 1.65 1.28 -26.79
CA GLY A 104 1.47 1.66 -25.38
C GLY A 104 0.07 2.19 -25.16
N LEU A 105 -0.52 1.89 -23.99
CA LEU A 105 -1.85 2.39 -23.63
C LEU A 105 -1.80 3.87 -23.25
N PRO A 106 -2.89 4.64 -23.45
CA PRO A 106 -2.91 6.06 -23.11
C PRO A 106 -2.87 6.26 -21.59
N LEU A 107 -2.14 7.27 -21.12
CA LEU A 107 -2.18 7.69 -19.72
C LEU A 107 -3.57 8.23 -19.36
N LYS A 108 -4.25 7.60 -18.40
CA LYS A 108 -5.59 7.98 -17.95
C LYS A 108 -5.59 9.02 -16.86
N PHE A 109 -4.75 8.85 -15.84
CA PHE A 109 -4.67 9.73 -14.68
C PHE A 109 -3.28 9.68 -14.03
N VAL A 110 -3.03 10.67 -13.16
CA VAL A 110 -1.87 10.73 -12.28
C VAL A 110 -2.33 10.49 -10.85
N ALA A 111 -1.73 9.50 -10.19
CA ALA A 111 -1.97 9.15 -8.81
C ALA A 111 -0.81 9.62 -7.93
N VAL A 112 -1.13 10.01 -6.71
CA VAL A 112 -0.12 10.45 -5.75
C VAL A 112 -0.63 10.27 -4.33
N THR A 113 0.27 9.90 -3.42
CA THR A 113 -0.09 9.87 -2.00
C THR A 113 -0.42 11.27 -1.49
N ARG A 114 -1.66 11.44 -1.02
CA ARG A 114 -2.12 12.68 -0.39
C ARG A 114 -1.89 12.66 1.12
N GLY A 115 -1.89 11.49 1.74
CA GLY A 115 -1.60 11.29 3.16
C GLY A 115 -2.05 9.93 3.69
N PRO A 116 -1.88 9.64 4.99
CA PRO A 116 -1.11 10.41 5.95
C PRO A 116 0.40 10.42 5.63
N GLY A 117 1.17 11.29 6.29
CA GLY A 117 2.62 11.38 6.09
C GLY A 117 3.23 12.73 6.50
N MET A 118 4.53 12.90 6.24
CA MET A 118 5.23 14.15 6.51
C MET A 118 4.77 15.23 5.52
N ARG A 119 4.14 16.31 6.03
CA ARG A 119 3.47 17.31 5.20
C ARG A 119 4.37 17.89 4.10
N SER A 120 5.62 18.21 4.42
CA SER A 120 6.58 18.76 3.47
C SER A 120 6.95 17.76 2.38
N ASN A 121 7.06 16.47 2.73
CA ASN A 121 7.43 15.40 1.82
C ASN A 121 6.26 15.11 0.86
N LEU A 122 5.05 14.95 1.41
CA LEU A 122 3.81 14.81 0.64
C LEU A 122 3.62 15.95 -0.37
N ALA A 123 3.96 17.19 0.00
CA ALA A 123 3.86 18.33 -0.89
C ALA A 123 4.73 18.19 -2.15
N VAL A 124 5.94 17.63 -2.04
CA VAL A 124 6.84 17.43 -3.19
C VAL A 124 6.19 16.52 -4.24
N GLY A 125 5.65 15.38 -3.81
CA GLY A 125 4.93 14.48 -4.71
C GLY A 125 3.66 15.11 -5.26
N LEU A 126 2.84 15.70 -4.39
CA LEU A 126 1.54 16.25 -4.76
C LEU A 126 1.64 17.40 -5.76
N ASP A 127 2.57 18.35 -5.55
CA ASP A 127 2.75 19.49 -6.45
C ASP A 127 3.33 19.04 -7.80
N THR A 128 4.24 18.05 -7.79
CA THR A 128 4.75 17.43 -9.02
C THR A 128 3.62 16.72 -9.79
N ALA A 129 2.78 15.94 -9.10
CA ALA A 129 1.65 15.25 -9.70
C ALA A 129 0.62 16.22 -10.31
N LYS A 130 0.32 17.32 -9.62
CA LYS A 130 -0.52 18.40 -10.16
C LYS A 130 0.08 19.02 -11.41
N GLY A 131 1.38 19.30 -11.41
CA GLY A 131 2.08 19.83 -12.59
C GLY A 131 1.94 18.90 -13.80
N ILE A 132 2.10 17.60 -13.60
CA ILE A 132 1.92 16.58 -14.66
C ILE A 132 0.46 16.50 -15.11
N ALA A 133 -0.48 16.44 -14.16
CA ALA A 133 -1.91 16.37 -14.42
C ALA A 133 -2.40 17.57 -15.27
N VAL A 134 -1.97 18.78 -14.92
CA VAL A 134 -2.28 20.01 -15.67
C VAL A 134 -1.62 20.00 -17.04
N ALA A 135 -0.33 19.66 -17.12
CA ALA A 135 0.41 19.68 -18.38
C ALA A 135 -0.12 18.67 -19.41
N LEU A 136 -0.65 17.53 -18.96
CA LEU A 136 -1.15 16.45 -19.82
C LEU A 136 -2.68 16.43 -19.95
N ASP A 137 -3.38 17.39 -19.33
CA ASP A 137 -4.84 17.43 -19.20
C ASP A 137 -5.42 16.07 -18.74
N LYS A 138 -4.87 15.55 -17.63
CA LYS A 138 -5.29 14.29 -17.01
C LYS A 138 -5.82 14.51 -15.59
N PRO A 139 -6.84 13.74 -15.17
CA PRO A 139 -7.29 13.71 -13.79
C PRO A 139 -6.15 13.40 -12.81
N LEU A 140 -6.24 14.00 -11.63
CA LEU A 140 -5.41 13.69 -10.47
C LEU A 140 -6.18 12.78 -9.51
N ILE A 141 -5.51 11.85 -8.84
CA ILE A 141 -6.10 11.05 -7.76
C ILE A 141 -5.18 11.11 -6.54
N GLY A 142 -5.66 11.74 -5.47
CA GLY A 142 -5.00 11.78 -4.17
C GLY A 142 -5.32 10.53 -3.36
N VAL A 143 -4.34 9.66 -3.18
CA VAL A 143 -4.49 8.33 -2.56
C VAL A 143 -4.19 8.37 -1.07
N HIS A 144 -4.94 7.58 -0.30
CA HIS A 144 -4.65 7.33 1.11
C HIS A 144 -3.57 6.25 1.24
N HIS A 145 -2.46 6.58 1.90
CA HIS A 145 -1.28 5.72 2.06
C HIS A 145 -1.62 4.35 2.70
N MET A 146 -2.28 4.35 3.86
CA MET A 146 -2.63 3.10 4.55
C MET A 146 -3.68 2.26 3.79
N GLN A 147 -4.58 2.89 3.03
CA GLN A 147 -5.51 2.20 2.15
C GLN A 147 -4.74 1.46 1.04
N ALA A 148 -3.70 2.08 0.49
CA ALA A 148 -2.83 1.44 -0.49
C ALA A 148 -2.16 0.17 0.07
N HIS A 149 -1.62 0.23 1.29
CA HIS A 149 -1.09 -0.94 2.00
C HIS A 149 -2.13 -2.04 2.22
N ALA A 150 -3.39 -1.68 2.52
CA ALA A 150 -4.47 -2.64 2.72
C ALA A 150 -4.89 -3.34 1.42
N LEU A 151 -4.76 -2.67 0.28
CA LEU A 151 -5.15 -3.17 -1.05
C LEU A 151 -4.02 -3.90 -1.79
N THR A 152 -2.79 -3.93 -1.27
CA THR A 152 -1.65 -4.63 -1.89
C THR A 152 -1.92 -6.10 -2.26
N PRO A 153 -2.65 -6.92 -1.47
CA PRO A 153 -3.02 -8.26 -1.91
C PRO A 153 -3.84 -8.30 -3.20
N ARG A 154 -4.73 -7.32 -3.40
CA ARG A 154 -5.57 -7.22 -4.59
C ARG A 154 -4.74 -6.80 -5.81
N LEU A 155 -3.71 -5.97 -5.60
CA LEU A 155 -2.68 -5.68 -6.60
C LEU A 155 -1.98 -6.98 -7.05
N LEU A 156 -1.60 -7.85 -6.11
CA LEU A 156 -0.95 -9.12 -6.45
C LEU A 156 -1.83 -9.99 -7.32
N THR A 157 -3.12 -10.09 -7.00
CA THR A 157 -4.08 -10.81 -7.85
C THR A 157 -4.14 -10.19 -9.25
N ALA A 158 -4.25 -8.87 -9.36
CA ALA A 158 -4.27 -8.19 -10.66
C ALA A 158 -2.98 -8.38 -11.49
N MET A 159 -1.83 -8.48 -10.83
CA MET A 159 -0.54 -8.77 -11.49
C MET A 159 -0.38 -10.24 -11.88
N ALA A 160 -0.92 -11.16 -11.09
CA ALA A 160 -0.81 -12.60 -11.32
C ALA A 160 -1.77 -13.12 -12.40
N ASN A 161 -2.93 -12.48 -12.54
CA ASN A 161 -3.97 -12.88 -13.49
C ASN A 161 -3.46 -12.74 -14.93
N LYS A 162 -3.04 -13.84 -15.55
CA LYS A 162 -2.84 -13.85 -17.01
C LYS A 162 -4.21 -13.64 -17.65
N ALA A 163 -4.28 -12.88 -18.74
CA ALA A 163 -5.49 -12.47 -19.46
C ALA A 163 -6.42 -13.63 -19.97
N GLN A 164 -6.18 -14.88 -19.56
CA GLN A 164 -6.92 -16.08 -19.96
C GLN A 164 -7.47 -16.90 -18.78
N GLU A 165 -7.20 -16.55 -17.51
CA GLU A 165 -7.82 -17.21 -16.35
C GLU A 165 -8.82 -16.25 -15.69
N SER A 166 -10.10 -16.64 -15.66
CA SER A 166 -11.15 -15.85 -15.01
C SER A 166 -10.99 -15.94 -13.49
N SER A 167 -10.31 -14.98 -12.89
CA SER A 167 -10.16 -14.87 -11.45
C SER A 167 -10.72 -13.54 -10.96
N GLN A 168 -11.39 -13.60 -9.82
CA GLN A 168 -11.86 -12.41 -9.10
C GLN A 168 -10.69 -11.76 -8.35
N LEU A 169 -10.80 -10.46 -8.04
CA LEU A 169 -9.81 -9.80 -7.19
C LEU A 169 -9.92 -10.31 -5.75
N GLU A 170 -8.83 -10.88 -5.24
CA GLU A 170 -8.73 -11.45 -3.89
C GLU A 170 -7.81 -10.61 -2.97
N PRO A 171 -8.12 -10.48 -1.68
CA PRO A 171 -9.37 -10.89 -1.05
C PRO A 171 -10.55 -10.02 -1.50
N ALA A 172 -11.72 -10.65 -1.63
CA ALA A 172 -12.98 -9.91 -1.71
C ALA A 172 -13.28 -9.20 -0.37
N PHE A 173 -14.02 -8.09 -0.44
CA PHE A 173 -14.57 -7.48 0.78
C PHE A 173 -15.73 -8.34 1.33
N PRO A 174 -15.93 -8.41 2.66
CA PRO A 174 -15.12 -7.81 3.71
C PRO A 174 -13.86 -8.63 4.07
N PHE A 175 -12.78 -7.97 4.46
CA PHE A 175 -11.58 -8.60 5.01
C PHE A 175 -11.01 -7.80 6.18
N LEU A 176 -10.24 -8.47 7.05
CA LEU A 176 -9.50 -7.80 8.12
C LEU A 176 -8.13 -7.35 7.61
N THR A 177 -7.64 -6.22 8.09
CA THR A 177 -6.29 -5.73 7.77
C THR A 177 -5.52 -5.48 9.06
N VAL A 178 -4.38 -6.13 9.20
CA VAL A 178 -3.36 -5.87 10.21
C VAL A 178 -2.26 -5.07 9.54
N LEU A 179 -2.20 -3.77 9.85
CA LEU A 179 -1.16 -2.88 9.34
C LEU A 179 -0.07 -2.74 10.39
N VAL A 180 1.09 -3.33 10.11
CA VAL A 180 2.26 -3.38 10.99
C VAL A 180 3.50 -2.84 10.26
N SER A 181 3.75 -1.55 10.42
CA SER A 181 4.90 -0.85 9.82
C SER A 181 5.73 -0.13 10.90
N GLY A 182 6.78 0.59 10.49
CA GLY A 182 7.54 1.45 11.39
C GLY A 182 6.70 2.56 12.03
N GLY A 183 5.62 3.00 11.38
CA GLY A 183 4.77 4.09 11.85
C GLY A 183 3.36 3.70 12.28
N HIS A 184 2.92 2.47 12.02
CA HIS A 184 1.54 2.04 12.26
C HIS A 184 1.46 0.65 12.87
N THR A 185 0.53 0.48 13.81
CA THR A 185 0.14 -0.82 14.36
C THR A 185 -1.35 -0.76 14.62
N MET A 186 -2.13 -1.29 13.68
CA MET A 186 -3.58 -1.23 13.72
C MET A 186 -4.24 -2.46 13.10
N LEU A 187 -5.42 -2.77 13.63
CA LEU A 187 -6.35 -3.78 13.12
C LEU A 187 -7.59 -3.07 12.60
N LEU A 188 -7.87 -3.25 11.32
CA LEU A 188 -9.00 -2.65 10.60
C LEU A 188 -9.94 -3.75 10.11
N ASN A 189 -11.24 -3.45 10.11
CA ASN A 189 -12.23 -4.18 9.33
C ASN A 189 -12.56 -3.38 8.06
N SER A 190 -12.25 -3.93 6.90
CA SER A 190 -12.48 -3.31 5.59
C SER A 190 -13.70 -3.96 4.95
N THR A 191 -14.82 -3.23 4.89
CA THR A 191 -16.11 -3.74 4.37
C THR A 191 -16.40 -3.34 2.93
N SER A 192 -15.76 -2.28 2.45
CA SER A 192 -15.72 -1.89 1.05
C SER A 192 -14.44 -1.09 0.78
N LEU A 193 -14.24 -0.65 -0.47
CA LEU A 193 -13.12 0.20 -0.87
C LEU A 193 -12.99 1.49 -0.03
N THR A 194 -14.11 2.02 0.47
CA THR A 194 -14.13 3.31 1.19
C THR A 194 -14.66 3.21 2.62
N GLU A 195 -15.11 2.03 3.04
CA GLU A 195 -15.71 1.78 4.35
C GLU A 195 -14.78 0.88 5.18
N HIS A 196 -13.96 1.54 6.00
CA HIS A 196 -13.06 0.91 6.97
C HIS A 196 -13.43 1.31 8.39
N ARG A 197 -13.21 0.41 9.33
CA ARG A 197 -13.39 0.64 10.76
C ARG A 197 -12.16 0.20 11.53
N THR A 198 -11.64 1.04 12.41
CA THR A 198 -10.57 0.68 13.34
C THR A 198 -11.14 -0.16 14.47
N LEU A 199 -10.60 -1.36 14.63
CA LEU A 199 -10.95 -2.30 15.69
C LEU A 199 -9.98 -2.18 16.86
N ALA A 200 -8.69 -1.99 16.55
CA ALA A 200 -7.65 -1.72 17.51
C ALA A 200 -6.54 -0.91 16.86
N GLU A 201 -5.91 -0.03 17.62
CA GLU A 201 -4.70 0.68 17.24
C GLU A 201 -3.81 0.81 18.48
N THR A 202 -2.50 0.92 18.28
CA THR A 202 -1.60 1.19 19.39
C THR A 202 -1.74 2.64 19.86
N GLN A 203 -1.62 2.87 21.16
CA GLN A 203 -1.66 4.22 21.74
C GLN A 203 -0.26 4.84 21.94
N ASP A 204 0.78 4.00 21.88
CA ASP A 204 2.17 4.38 22.14
C ASP A 204 2.99 4.45 20.84
N ILE A 205 3.92 3.51 20.62
CA ILE A 205 4.77 3.44 19.45
C ILE A 205 4.36 2.24 18.61
N ALA A 206 4.51 2.36 17.29
CA ALA A 206 4.28 1.24 16.39
C ALA A 206 5.27 0.11 16.68
N ILE A 207 4.85 -1.14 16.43
CA ILE A 207 5.68 -2.33 16.64
C ILE A 207 6.98 -2.26 15.84
N GLY A 208 6.98 -1.67 14.65
CA GLY A 208 8.21 -1.48 13.88
C GLY A 208 9.20 -0.52 14.56
N ASP A 209 8.72 0.61 15.09
CA ASP A 209 9.57 1.55 15.85
C ASP A 209 10.07 0.93 17.16
N PHE A 210 9.22 0.14 17.83
CA PHE A 210 9.62 -0.63 18.99
C PHE A 210 10.76 -1.61 18.65
N LEU A 211 10.59 -2.42 17.61
CA LEU A 211 11.59 -3.39 17.17
C LEU A 211 12.90 -2.68 16.78
N ASP A 212 12.84 -1.59 16.04
CA ASP A 212 14.04 -0.82 15.66
C ASP A 212 14.79 -0.28 16.90
N LYS A 213 14.06 0.21 17.91
CA LYS A 213 14.66 0.65 19.19
C LYS A 213 15.24 -0.52 19.97
N ALA A 214 14.54 -1.66 20.01
CA ALA A 214 15.02 -2.87 20.65
C ALA A 214 16.30 -3.38 19.97
N THR A 215 16.36 -3.38 18.64
CA THR A 215 17.57 -3.74 17.87
C THR A 215 18.76 -2.89 18.31
N ARG A 216 18.59 -1.58 18.41
CA ARG A 216 19.65 -0.65 18.84
C ARG A 216 20.11 -0.88 20.28
N ALA A 217 19.22 -1.34 21.16
CA ALA A 217 19.54 -1.63 22.55
C ALA A 217 20.21 -3.01 22.74
N ILE A 218 19.82 -4.00 21.92
CA ILE A 218 20.20 -5.41 22.10
C ILE A 218 21.42 -5.81 21.24
N LEU A 219 21.48 -5.37 19.97
CA LEU A 219 22.50 -5.85 19.05
C LEU A 219 23.86 -5.18 19.30
N PRO A 220 24.96 -5.93 19.21
CA PRO A 220 26.29 -5.34 19.23
C PRO A 220 26.51 -4.44 18.00
N PRO A 221 27.33 -3.37 18.10
CA PRO A 221 27.54 -2.40 17.01
C PRO A 221 27.93 -3.03 15.66
N GLU A 222 28.69 -4.13 15.69
CA GLU A 222 29.13 -4.86 14.49
C GLU A 222 27.98 -5.51 13.71
N ARG A 223 26.82 -5.72 14.34
CA ARG A 223 25.62 -6.33 13.73
C ARG A 223 24.50 -5.34 13.51
N LEU A 224 24.67 -4.09 13.92
CA LEU A 224 23.66 -3.06 13.80
C LEU A 224 23.57 -2.56 12.35
N ARG A 225 22.79 -3.25 11.53
CA ARG A 225 22.58 -2.93 10.11
C ARG A 225 21.08 -2.79 9.79
N PRO A 226 20.66 -1.79 9.01
CA PRO A 226 19.31 -1.73 8.50
C PRO A 226 19.06 -2.85 7.45
N PRO A 227 17.83 -3.36 7.32
CA PRO A 227 16.64 -3.04 8.14
C PRO A 227 16.71 -3.66 9.55
N PHE A 228 16.51 -2.84 10.58
CA PHE A 228 16.82 -3.19 11.97
C PHE A 228 15.94 -4.30 12.55
N GLY A 229 14.63 -4.29 12.28
CA GLY A 229 13.73 -5.37 12.69
C GLY A 229 14.16 -6.75 12.16
N LYS A 230 14.63 -6.82 10.91
CA LYS A 230 15.15 -8.07 10.33
C LYS A 230 16.46 -8.51 10.97
N ALA A 231 17.34 -7.56 11.28
CA ALA A 231 18.60 -7.86 11.96
C ALA A 231 18.37 -8.43 13.37
N LEU A 232 17.36 -7.92 14.08
CA LEU A 232 16.94 -8.46 15.38
C LEU A 232 16.37 -9.87 15.27
N GLU A 233 15.47 -10.10 14.31
CA GLU A 233 14.93 -11.43 14.04
C GLU A 233 16.06 -12.45 13.73
N GLU A 234 17.00 -12.08 12.85
CA GLU A 234 18.17 -12.90 12.53
C GLU A 234 19.02 -13.19 13.77
N PHE A 235 19.17 -12.20 14.67
CA PHE A 235 19.94 -12.34 15.90
C PHE A 235 19.24 -13.27 16.91
N ALA A 236 17.95 -13.08 17.16
CA ALA A 236 17.17 -13.82 18.14
C ALA A 236 17.02 -15.31 17.78
N PHE A 237 16.90 -15.62 16.48
CA PHE A 237 16.65 -16.98 16.01
C PHE A 237 17.89 -17.66 15.38
N CYS A 238 19.08 -17.06 15.47
CA CYS A 238 20.31 -17.70 15.01
C CYS A 238 20.64 -18.92 15.88
N SER A 239 20.64 -20.12 15.29
CA SER A 239 20.87 -21.41 15.96
C SER A 239 22.22 -21.57 16.68
N GLN A 240 23.15 -20.63 16.51
CA GLN A 240 24.49 -20.64 17.12
C GLN A 240 24.56 -19.94 18.50
N ILE A 241 23.55 -19.18 18.92
CA ILE A 241 23.57 -18.42 20.21
C ILE A 241 22.91 -19.21 21.35
N ARG A 242 23.13 -20.54 21.42
CA ARG A 242 22.71 -21.35 22.59
C ARG A 242 23.75 -21.39 23.73
N LYS A 243 24.79 -20.54 23.66
CA LYS A 243 25.83 -20.41 24.69
C LYS A 243 26.20 -18.95 24.93
N VAL A 244 25.26 -18.11 25.37
CA VAL A 244 25.61 -16.79 25.94
C VAL A 244 24.69 -16.50 27.14
N ASP A 245 25.33 -16.04 28.21
CA ASP A 245 24.87 -15.52 29.52
C ASP A 245 23.37 -15.39 29.81
N GLU A 246 22.98 -15.76 31.04
CA GLU A 246 21.59 -15.73 31.55
C GLU A 246 20.91 -14.34 31.41
N THR A 247 21.68 -13.24 31.39
CA THR A 247 21.19 -11.87 31.17
C THR A 247 20.72 -11.57 29.75
N MET A 248 21.17 -12.34 28.73
CA MET A 248 20.69 -12.17 27.35
C MET A 248 19.36 -12.90 27.09
N THR A 249 19.02 -13.88 27.92
CA THR A 249 17.79 -14.69 27.76
C THR A 249 16.54 -13.87 28.07
N GLU A 250 16.60 -12.96 29.04
CA GLU A 250 15.50 -12.02 29.35
C GLU A 250 15.17 -11.07 28.18
N ASN A 251 16.17 -10.65 27.41
CA ASN A 251 15.98 -9.74 26.27
C ASN A 251 15.30 -10.41 25.06
N ILE A 252 15.41 -11.73 24.92
CA ILE A 252 14.74 -12.50 23.85
C ILE A 252 13.24 -12.67 24.15
N ASP A 253 12.85 -12.71 25.42
CA ASP A 253 11.44 -12.81 25.81
C ASP A 253 10.65 -11.50 25.55
N ILE A 254 11.34 -10.36 25.42
CA ILE A 254 10.74 -9.07 25.04
C ILE A 254 10.22 -9.09 23.59
N GLU A 255 10.96 -9.69 22.64
CA GLU A 255 10.54 -9.83 21.24
C GLU A 255 9.29 -10.70 21.15
N LYS A 256 9.26 -11.83 21.88
CA LYS A 256 8.08 -12.70 21.98
C LYS A 256 6.87 -11.94 22.54
N GLY A 257 7.04 -11.16 23.61
CA GLY A 257 5.98 -10.40 24.29
C GLY A 257 5.26 -9.36 23.42
N SER A 258 5.96 -8.75 22.46
CA SER A 258 5.46 -7.64 21.65
C SER A 258 4.43 -8.03 20.57
N GLU A 259 4.41 -9.30 20.16
CA GLU A 259 3.54 -9.80 19.08
C GLU A 259 2.23 -10.46 19.57
N TYR A 260 2.18 -10.92 20.82
CA TYR A 260 0.96 -11.47 21.44
C TYR A 260 -0.24 -10.50 21.47
N PRO A 261 -0.08 -9.18 21.62
CA PRO A 261 -1.20 -8.24 21.61
C PRO A 261 -1.98 -8.26 20.29
N LEU A 262 -1.29 -8.28 19.15
CA LEU A 262 -1.92 -8.26 17.82
C LEU A 262 -2.78 -9.50 17.59
N THR A 263 -2.19 -10.67 17.82
CA THR A 263 -2.88 -11.96 17.66
C THR A 263 -4.08 -12.09 18.59
N SER A 264 -3.92 -11.64 19.85
CA SER A 264 -5.02 -11.65 20.82
C SER A 264 -6.17 -10.72 20.41
N ARG A 265 -5.88 -9.55 19.82
CA ARG A 265 -6.92 -8.61 19.35
C ARG A 265 -7.69 -9.16 18.15
N ILE A 266 -7.03 -9.86 17.23
CA ILE A 266 -7.69 -10.54 16.13
C ILE A 266 -8.65 -11.59 16.68
N LEU A 267 -8.18 -12.44 17.60
CA LEU A 267 -9.01 -13.47 18.23
C LEU A 267 -10.20 -12.89 18.98
N LEU A 268 -9.99 -11.88 19.83
CA LEU A 268 -11.07 -11.22 20.55
C LEU A 268 -12.14 -10.67 19.59
N TYR A 269 -11.73 -10.13 18.44
CA TYR A 269 -12.68 -9.68 17.43
C TYR A 269 -13.42 -10.84 16.76
N LEU A 270 -12.72 -11.91 16.35
CA LEU A 270 -13.33 -13.08 15.73
C LEU A 270 -14.26 -13.86 16.69
N GLU A 271 -13.95 -13.87 17.99
CA GLU A 271 -14.77 -14.51 19.03
C GLU A 271 -16.00 -13.66 19.40
N SER A 272 -15.86 -12.32 19.45
CA SER A 272 -16.94 -11.41 19.85
C SER A 272 -17.86 -10.98 18.70
N SER A 273 -17.41 -11.08 17.45
CA SER A 273 -18.12 -10.56 16.30
C SER A 273 -18.87 -11.66 15.56
N SER A 274 -20.18 -11.72 15.72
CA SER A 274 -21.06 -12.45 14.80
C SER A 274 -21.20 -11.77 13.42
N THR A 275 -20.49 -10.67 13.18
CA THR A 275 -20.67 -9.78 12.02
C THR A 275 -19.53 -9.84 11.01
N PHE A 276 -18.41 -10.50 11.33
CA PHE A 276 -17.36 -10.73 10.34
C PHE A 276 -17.77 -11.91 9.45
N THR A 277 -18.07 -11.63 8.20
CA THR A 277 -18.46 -12.64 7.19
C THR A 277 -17.34 -12.95 6.21
N GLY A 278 -16.17 -12.34 6.39
CA GLY A 278 -14.99 -12.58 5.56
C GLY A 278 -14.24 -13.84 5.99
N ASP A 279 -13.28 -14.25 5.16
CA ASP A 279 -12.43 -15.41 5.44
C ASP A 279 -10.94 -15.05 5.48
N THR A 280 -10.58 -13.78 5.29
CA THR A 280 -9.19 -13.36 5.08
C THR A 280 -8.76 -12.25 6.05
N VAL A 281 -7.56 -12.43 6.60
CA VAL A 281 -6.80 -11.40 7.30
C VAL A 281 -5.58 -11.05 6.45
N VAL A 282 -5.56 -9.82 5.96
CA VAL A 282 -4.40 -9.22 5.28
C VAL A 282 -3.44 -8.71 6.34
N VAL A 283 -2.17 -9.08 6.25
CA VAL A 283 -1.11 -8.55 7.11
C VAL A 283 -0.10 -7.85 6.22
N SER A 284 -0.03 -6.52 6.32
CA SER A 284 0.84 -5.68 5.48
C SER A 284 1.60 -4.63 6.29
N GLY A 285 2.57 -3.99 5.64
CA GLY A 285 3.59 -3.16 6.27
C GLY A 285 4.91 -3.90 6.46
N GLY A 286 6.00 -3.15 6.72
CA GLY A 286 7.35 -3.71 6.77
C GLY A 286 7.56 -4.83 7.79
N VAL A 287 6.85 -4.80 8.93
CA VAL A 287 6.98 -5.84 9.97
C VAL A 287 6.26 -7.13 9.57
N ALA A 288 5.33 -7.07 8.60
CA ALA A 288 4.67 -8.25 8.07
C ALA A 288 5.64 -9.25 7.43
N SER A 289 6.88 -8.86 7.09
CA SER A 289 7.90 -9.80 6.60
C SER A 289 8.53 -10.67 7.68
N ASN A 290 8.35 -10.35 8.96
CA ASN A 290 8.90 -11.12 10.07
C ASN A 290 8.28 -12.53 10.10
N SER A 291 9.14 -13.55 10.07
CA SER A 291 8.75 -14.97 10.02
C SER A 291 8.20 -15.47 11.35
N PHE A 292 8.69 -14.92 12.47
CA PHE A 292 8.17 -15.23 13.80
C PHE A 292 6.73 -14.71 13.96
N LEU A 293 6.45 -13.46 13.58
CA LEU A 293 5.09 -12.90 13.55
C LEU A 293 4.13 -13.76 12.72
N ARG A 294 4.56 -14.17 11.51
CA ARG A 294 3.79 -15.05 10.63
C ARG A 294 3.46 -16.37 11.31
N HIS A 295 4.45 -16.97 11.96
CA HIS A 295 4.30 -18.23 12.68
C HIS A 295 3.34 -18.08 13.87
N VAL A 296 3.54 -17.08 14.73
CA VAL A 296 2.69 -16.81 15.90
C VAL A 296 1.25 -16.58 15.49
N LEU A 297 0.99 -15.76 14.47
CA LEU A 297 -0.36 -15.51 13.98
C LEU A 297 -1.05 -16.79 13.52
N ARG A 298 -0.38 -17.60 12.69
CA ARG A 298 -0.96 -18.84 12.16
C ARG A 298 -1.19 -19.88 13.26
N SER A 299 -0.18 -20.15 14.08
CA SER A 299 -0.24 -21.15 15.14
C SER A 299 -1.30 -20.82 16.19
N THR A 300 -1.47 -19.54 16.54
CA THR A 300 -2.49 -19.15 17.52
C THR A 300 -3.90 -19.24 16.94
N LEU A 301 -4.11 -18.85 15.68
CA LEU A 301 -5.41 -19.03 15.01
C LEU A 301 -5.77 -20.52 14.90
N ASP A 302 -4.82 -21.38 14.56
CA ASP A 302 -5.04 -22.83 14.47
C ASP A 302 -5.42 -23.43 15.83
N ALA A 303 -4.70 -23.06 16.89
CA ALA A 303 -4.98 -23.52 18.25
C ALA A 303 -6.38 -23.09 18.76
N ARG A 304 -6.97 -22.05 18.16
CA ARG A 304 -8.31 -21.53 18.50
C ARG A 304 -9.40 -21.96 17.52
N GLY A 305 -9.09 -22.84 16.56
CA GLY A 305 -10.08 -23.37 15.60
C GLY A 305 -10.35 -22.48 14.38
N TYR A 306 -9.55 -21.44 14.15
CA TYR A 306 -9.68 -20.51 13.01
C TYR A 306 -8.81 -20.93 11.82
N GLN A 307 -8.71 -22.22 11.52
CA GLN A 307 -7.94 -22.78 10.40
C GLN A 307 -8.49 -22.34 9.04
N HIS A 308 -9.79 -22.04 8.97
CA HIS A 308 -10.48 -21.55 7.78
C HIS A 308 -10.14 -20.09 7.44
N ILE A 309 -9.61 -19.32 8.39
CA ILE A 309 -9.19 -17.94 8.16
C ILE A 309 -7.85 -17.94 7.42
N LYS A 310 -7.85 -17.41 6.19
CA LYS A 310 -6.67 -17.23 5.36
C LYS A 310 -5.85 -16.06 5.86
N LEU A 311 -4.55 -16.26 6.04
CA LEU A 311 -3.60 -15.18 6.27
C LEU A 311 -2.94 -14.80 4.95
N CYS A 312 -3.14 -13.56 4.51
CA CYS A 312 -2.51 -13.03 3.31
C CYS A 312 -1.35 -12.10 3.69
N PHE A 313 -0.15 -12.46 3.28
CA PHE A 313 1.04 -11.65 3.47
C PHE A 313 1.64 -11.30 2.10
N PRO A 314 1.65 -10.02 1.69
CA PRO A 314 2.30 -9.64 0.45
C PRO A 314 3.81 -9.96 0.45
N PRO A 315 4.45 -10.07 -0.73
CA PRO A 315 5.90 -10.09 -0.86
C PRO A 315 6.53 -8.86 -0.19
N ILE A 316 7.75 -9.02 0.32
CA ILE A 316 8.43 -7.97 1.08
C ILE A 316 8.61 -6.69 0.27
N GLU A 317 8.89 -6.81 -1.04
CA GLU A 317 9.06 -5.64 -1.92
C GLU A 317 7.80 -4.77 -2.01
N LEU A 318 6.62 -5.37 -1.81
CA LEU A 318 5.33 -4.68 -1.83
C LEU A 318 4.76 -4.38 -0.43
N CYS A 319 5.40 -4.90 0.63
CA CYS A 319 5.06 -4.57 2.02
C CYS A 319 5.67 -3.23 2.48
N THR A 320 6.76 -2.80 1.84
CA THR A 320 7.37 -1.48 2.07
C THR A 320 6.72 -0.42 1.21
N ASP A 321 6.93 0.85 1.54
CA ASP A 321 6.36 1.97 0.78
C ASP A 321 6.86 1.95 -0.67
N ASN A 322 5.92 2.02 -1.61
CA ASN A 322 6.20 1.95 -3.04
C ASN A 322 5.07 2.62 -3.85
N ALA A 323 5.36 3.02 -5.08
CA ALA A 323 4.36 3.66 -5.93
C ALA A 323 3.38 2.66 -6.60
N LEU A 324 3.66 1.35 -6.60
CA LEU A 324 2.73 0.35 -7.15
C LEU A 324 1.46 0.23 -6.32
N MET A 325 1.56 0.21 -4.99
CA MET A 325 0.39 0.22 -4.11
C MET A 325 -0.46 1.48 -4.31
N ILE A 326 0.19 2.63 -4.55
CA ILE A 326 -0.49 3.90 -4.83
C ILE A 326 -1.20 3.84 -6.18
N ALA A 327 -0.54 3.31 -7.21
CA ALA A 327 -1.14 3.08 -8.52
C ALA A 327 -2.39 2.21 -8.40
N TRP A 328 -2.29 1.09 -7.68
CA TRP A 328 -3.41 0.16 -7.52
C TRP A 328 -4.60 0.75 -6.77
N ALA A 329 -4.36 1.40 -5.63
CA ALA A 329 -5.42 2.05 -4.89
C ALA A 329 -6.11 3.14 -5.74
N ALA A 330 -5.35 3.91 -6.51
CA ALA A 330 -5.92 4.87 -7.45
C ALA A 330 -6.72 4.20 -8.58
N ILE A 331 -6.28 3.05 -9.10
CA ILE A 331 -7.02 2.26 -10.09
C ILE A 331 -8.36 1.80 -9.51
N GLU A 332 -8.40 1.24 -8.29
CA GLU A 332 -9.65 0.83 -7.66
C GLU A 332 -10.58 2.05 -7.42
N MET A 333 -10.02 3.18 -6.96
CA MET A 333 -10.78 4.43 -6.76
C MET A 333 -11.33 4.99 -8.08
N HIS A 334 -10.51 5.03 -9.13
CA HIS A 334 -10.91 5.48 -10.48
C HIS A 334 -12.04 4.61 -11.04
N ARG A 335 -11.93 3.28 -10.91
CA ARG A 335 -12.97 2.33 -11.34
C ARG A 335 -14.27 2.49 -10.55
N ALA A 336 -14.19 2.95 -9.31
CA ALA A 336 -15.35 3.33 -8.49
C ALA A 336 -15.88 4.75 -8.80
N GLY A 337 -15.32 5.43 -9.81
CA GLY A 337 -15.75 6.74 -10.29
C GLY A 337 -15.11 7.92 -9.56
N TYR A 338 -14.09 7.70 -8.72
CA TYR A 338 -13.46 8.76 -7.93
C TYR A 338 -12.22 9.33 -8.60
N THR A 339 -12.16 10.66 -8.64
CA THR A 339 -10.96 11.45 -8.95
C THR A 339 -10.81 12.57 -7.93
N SER A 340 -9.75 13.37 -8.03
CA SER A 340 -9.51 14.49 -7.12
C SER A 340 -9.40 15.83 -7.86
N SER A 341 -9.91 16.87 -7.21
CA SER A 341 -9.72 18.26 -7.62
C SER A 341 -8.23 18.66 -7.52
N LEU A 342 -7.82 19.65 -8.32
CA LEU A 342 -6.44 20.15 -8.34
C LEU A 342 -6.11 21.05 -7.13
N ASP A 343 -7.11 21.49 -6.37
CA ASP A 343 -6.94 22.32 -5.17
C ASP A 343 -6.59 21.51 -3.89
N ILE A 344 -6.58 20.17 -3.96
CA ILE A 344 -6.27 19.32 -2.81
C ILE A 344 -4.90 19.64 -2.20
N GLY A 345 -4.81 19.65 -0.88
CA GLY A 345 -3.54 19.76 -0.15
C GLY A 345 -3.10 18.44 0.50
N PRO A 346 -1.84 18.36 0.95
CA PRO A 346 -1.33 17.22 1.69
C PRO A 346 -2.00 17.13 3.07
N ILE A 347 -2.27 15.90 3.51
CA ILE A 347 -2.92 15.62 4.80
C ILE A 347 -1.95 14.86 5.70
N ARG A 348 -1.51 15.51 6.79
CA ARG A 348 -0.54 14.90 7.72
C ARG A 348 -1.13 13.69 8.45
N LYS A 349 -2.33 13.85 9.01
CA LYS A 349 -3.07 12.81 9.73
C LYS A 349 -4.38 12.60 9.03
N TRP A 350 -4.59 11.40 8.52
CA TRP A 350 -5.78 11.00 7.79
C TRP A 350 -6.13 9.60 8.25
N SER A 351 -7.31 9.46 8.87
CA SER A 351 -7.84 8.19 9.34
C SER A 351 -8.45 7.43 8.17
N MET A 352 -8.35 6.10 8.23
CA MET A 352 -9.17 5.23 7.38
C MET A 352 -10.58 5.05 7.95
N ASP A 353 -10.77 5.22 9.26
CA ASP A 353 -12.05 4.96 9.93
C ASP A 353 -13.10 5.99 9.53
N ARG A 354 -14.20 5.51 8.92
CA ARG A 354 -15.34 6.35 8.52
C ARG A 354 -15.94 7.15 9.67
N LYS A 355 -15.86 6.64 10.90
CA LYS A 355 -16.40 7.26 12.12
C LYS A 355 -15.41 8.21 12.79
N ALA A 356 -14.17 8.31 12.31
CA ALA A 356 -13.23 9.30 12.82
C ALA A 356 -13.71 10.72 12.49
N ALA A 357 -13.17 11.70 13.23
CA ALA A 357 -13.57 13.11 13.10
C ALA A 357 -13.32 13.70 11.70
N ASP A 358 -12.36 13.13 10.95
CA ASP A 358 -12.05 13.52 9.59
C ASP A 358 -12.89 12.79 8.54
N GLY A 359 -13.76 11.86 8.93
CA GLY A 359 -14.71 11.15 8.08
C GLY A 359 -14.15 9.98 7.27
N GLY A 360 -12.91 9.54 7.53
CA GLY A 360 -12.27 8.41 6.85
C GLY A 360 -11.77 8.75 5.44
N ILE A 361 -11.74 7.74 4.55
CA ILE A 361 -11.23 7.87 3.16
C ILE A 361 -11.94 8.98 2.36
N LEU A 362 -13.26 9.09 2.47
CA LEU A 362 -14.04 10.08 1.71
C LEU A 362 -14.31 11.38 2.48
N GLY A 363 -13.79 11.50 3.70
CA GLY A 363 -14.10 12.62 4.58
C GLY A 363 -13.42 13.94 4.18
N PRO A 364 -12.13 13.98 3.84
CA PRO A 364 -11.49 15.20 3.36
C PRO A 364 -12.06 15.68 2.03
N ALA A 365 -12.19 17.00 1.88
CA ALA A 365 -12.67 17.63 0.66
C ALA A 365 -11.77 17.34 -0.56
N GLY A 366 -12.34 17.53 -1.75
CA GLY A 366 -11.64 17.45 -3.04
C GLY A 366 -11.85 16.15 -3.81
N TRP A 367 -12.68 15.22 -3.34
CA TRP A 367 -13.15 14.11 -4.17
C TRP A 367 -14.17 14.59 -5.21
N ILE A 368 -14.00 14.14 -6.45
CA ILE A 368 -14.93 14.35 -7.56
C ILE A 368 -15.42 12.96 -7.98
N LYS A 369 -16.75 12.74 -7.91
CA LYS A 369 -17.37 11.48 -8.33
C LYS A 369 -17.99 11.65 -9.71
N SER A 370 -17.50 10.91 -10.70
CA SER A 370 -18.11 10.84 -12.02
C SER A 370 -19.40 10.03 -11.92
N ASN A 371 -20.52 10.58 -12.38
CA ASN A 371 -21.74 9.80 -12.59
C ASN A 371 -21.57 8.96 -13.87
N ASP A 372 -22.19 7.78 -13.94
CA ASP A 372 -22.13 6.87 -15.12
C ASP A 372 -22.57 7.52 -16.46
N ASN A 373 -23.11 8.74 -16.43
CA ASN A 373 -23.55 9.50 -17.61
C ASN A 373 -22.53 10.55 -18.13
N GLY A 374 -21.32 10.64 -17.58
CA GLY A 374 -20.27 11.50 -18.13
C GLY A 374 -20.42 13.01 -17.90
N GLU A 375 -21.42 13.44 -17.13
CA GLU A 375 -21.54 14.83 -16.67
C GLU A 375 -20.88 15.01 -15.30
N LYS A 376 -19.94 15.97 -15.23
CA LYS A 376 -19.31 16.41 -13.99
C LYS A 376 -20.32 17.29 -13.22
N ASN A 377 -20.56 16.98 -11.95
CA ASN A 377 -21.30 17.86 -11.03
C ASN A 377 -20.46 19.05 -10.60
#